data_AF-A0A9Q1DZD3-F1
#
_entry.id   AF-A0A9Q1DZD3-F1
#
_cell.length_a   1.000
_cell.length_b   1.000
_cell.length_c   1.000
_cell.angle_alpha   90.00
_cell.angle_beta   90.00
_cell.angle_gamma   90.00
#
_symmetry.space_group_name_H-M   'P 1'
#
loop_
_entity.id
_entity.type
_entity.pdbx_description
1 polymer ?
#
loop_
_entity_poly.entity_id
_entity_poly.type
_entity_poly.pdbx_seq_one_letter_code
_entity_poly.pdbx_strand_id
1 'polypeptide(L)'
;MSNVWTELVTCDTSVSLSSCRSMIRALFANWRYTQLHLRNLVTILVQTNTVALPAGRETGRLFFSIKPTDTTAMDLSDMRKKYKGDGECFEEDQLVSLDPIKQFGNWFDEATKCPDIGEANAMCVSTCTKEGFPSARMLLLKGFSNEGFRFFTNYESRKGRELESNPFACLVFYWEPLNRQVRIEGSVERIPYQSSCDYFHSRPKSSQIGAVVSRQSTIVPDREYLRQNNRELEEKYKDKEVPMPDYWGGYIVKPQVIEFWQGQTNRLHDRIVFKKLKDGEVSTGEMMHQGEGGWVYYRLSP
;
A
#
# COMPACT_ATOMS: atom_id res chain seq x y z
N MET A 1 20.79 -16.11 -59.32
CA MET A 1 21.59 -15.35 -60.30
C MET A 1 21.71 -13.93 -59.79
N SER A 2 22.94 -13.39 -59.77
CA SER A 2 23.32 -11.95 -59.83
C SER A 2 22.78 -10.98 -58.75
N ASN A 3 23.52 -10.14 -58.03
CA ASN A 3 24.91 -9.61 -58.05
C ASN A 3 25.13 -8.95 -56.67
N VAL A 4 26.16 -9.32 -55.90
CA VAL A 4 27.40 -8.57 -55.63
C VAL A 4 27.29 -7.03 -55.77
N TRP A 5 27.41 -6.32 -54.64
CA TRP A 5 28.18 -5.07 -54.53
C TRP A 5 28.94 -5.09 -53.20
N THR A 6 30.23 -5.36 -53.30
CA THR A 6 31.21 -5.22 -52.23
C THR A 6 31.89 -3.87 -52.45
N GLU A 7 31.59 -2.86 -51.64
CA GLU A 7 32.40 -1.64 -51.64
C GLU A 7 33.56 -1.81 -50.65
N LEU A 8 34.74 -2.04 -51.22
CA LEU A 8 36.02 -1.84 -50.56
C LEU A 8 36.27 -0.33 -50.47
N VAL A 9 36.35 0.21 -49.26
CA VAL A 9 36.96 1.52 -49.04
C VAL A 9 38.37 1.29 -48.52
N THR A 10 39.34 1.40 -49.42
CA THR A 10 40.75 1.61 -49.07
C THR A 10 40.92 3.09 -48.71
N CYS A 11 41.44 3.38 -47.53
CA CYS A 11 41.93 4.73 -47.21
C CYS A 11 43.43 4.65 -47.00
N ASP A 12 44.16 5.20 -47.97
CA ASP A 12 45.60 5.37 -47.95
C ASP A 12 46.06 6.29 -46.82
N THR A 13 47.20 5.94 -46.27
CA THR A 13 47.94 6.70 -45.27
C THR A 13 48.42 8.03 -45.84
N SER A 14 47.74 9.14 -45.53
CA SER A 14 48.32 10.47 -45.24
C SER A 14 47.25 11.58 -45.30
N VAL A 15 46.47 11.76 -44.23
CA VAL A 15 45.64 12.97 -44.08
C VAL A 15 45.78 13.52 -42.66
N SER A 16 46.06 14.81 -42.56
CA SER A 16 46.36 15.51 -41.30
C SER A 16 45.16 15.54 -40.31
N LEU A 17 45.48 15.62 -39.01
CA LEU A 17 44.58 15.65 -37.85
C LEU A 17 43.43 16.70 -37.88
N SER A 18 43.44 17.64 -38.84
CA SER A 18 42.38 18.64 -38.98
C SER A 18 41.15 18.13 -39.76
N SER A 19 41.29 17.19 -40.71
CA SER A 19 40.16 16.65 -41.49
C SER A 19 39.33 15.61 -40.74
N CYS A 20 39.88 14.92 -39.73
CA CYS A 20 39.12 13.97 -38.89
C CYS A 20 38.06 14.67 -38.01
N ARG A 21 38.22 15.94 -37.67
CA ARG A 21 37.27 16.67 -36.80
C ARG A 21 35.95 17.02 -37.49
N SER A 22 35.94 17.23 -38.82
CA SER A 22 34.70 17.44 -39.57
C SER A 22 33.92 16.15 -39.80
N MET A 23 34.61 15.02 -40.00
CA MET A 23 33.97 13.72 -40.22
C MET A 23 33.29 13.18 -38.95
N ILE A 24 33.92 13.39 -37.78
CA ILE A 24 33.34 13.03 -36.48
C ILE A 24 32.10 13.90 -36.17
N ARG A 25 32.10 15.20 -36.51
CA ARG A 25 30.90 16.05 -36.32
C ARG A 25 29.73 15.64 -37.22
N ALA A 26 29.98 15.17 -38.45
CA ALA A 26 28.93 14.67 -39.34
C ALA A 26 28.33 13.33 -38.85
N LEU A 27 29.15 12.45 -38.26
CA LEU A 27 28.69 11.21 -37.64
C LEU A 27 27.84 11.45 -36.37
N PHE A 28 28.18 12.46 -35.56
CA PHE A 28 27.40 12.84 -34.38
C PHE A 28 26.07 13.55 -34.71
N ALA A 29 26.00 14.28 -35.83
CA ALA A 29 24.74 14.91 -36.28
C ALA A 29 23.73 13.88 -36.82
N ASN A 30 24.21 12.82 -37.50
CA ASN A 30 23.36 11.73 -37.99
C ASN A 30 22.98 10.70 -36.91
N TRP A 31 23.76 10.61 -35.82
CA TRP A 31 23.45 9.72 -34.68
C TRP A 31 22.23 10.18 -33.85
N ARG A 32 21.85 11.47 -33.93
CA ARG A 32 20.64 12.00 -33.28
C ARG A 32 19.36 11.87 -34.09
N TYR A 33 19.40 11.43 -35.35
CA TYR A 33 18.20 11.37 -36.22
C TYR A 33 17.68 9.95 -36.49
N THR A 34 18.40 8.90 -36.08
CA THR A 34 18.01 7.48 -36.27
C THR A 34 17.85 6.71 -34.96
N GLN A 35 17.34 7.36 -33.92
CA GLN A 35 16.83 6.70 -32.70
C GLN A 35 15.33 6.93 -32.49
N LEU A 36 14.61 6.96 -33.61
CA LEU A 36 13.16 7.00 -33.59
C LEU A 36 12.59 6.07 -34.66
N HIS A 37 13.07 4.81 -34.78
CA HIS A 37 12.36 3.70 -35.45
C HIS A 37 13.00 2.28 -35.38
N LEU A 38 13.76 1.92 -34.33
CA LEU A 38 14.20 0.51 -34.16
C LEU A 38 14.13 0.09 -32.69
N ARG A 39 12.95 -0.38 -32.27
CA ARG A 39 12.81 -1.23 -31.07
C ARG A 39 13.41 -2.60 -31.40
N ASN A 40 14.23 -3.11 -30.49
CA ASN A 40 14.94 -4.41 -30.50
C ASN A 40 16.24 -4.47 -31.31
N LEU A 41 17.30 -3.86 -30.75
CA LEU A 41 18.68 -4.28 -31.03
C LEU A 41 19.37 -4.57 -29.70
N VAL A 42 19.77 -5.83 -29.54
CA VAL A 42 20.54 -6.37 -28.42
C VAL A 42 21.77 -5.50 -28.18
N THR A 43 21.88 -4.88 -27.00
CA THR A 43 23.10 -4.18 -26.59
C THR A 43 24.08 -5.24 -26.09
N ILE A 44 25.07 -5.59 -26.93
CA ILE A 44 26.17 -6.47 -26.53
C ILE A 44 27.21 -5.60 -25.81
N LEU A 45 27.20 -5.67 -24.48
CA LEU A 45 28.26 -5.11 -23.64
C LEU A 45 29.42 -6.11 -23.63
N VAL A 46 30.42 -5.91 -24.51
CA VAL A 46 31.68 -6.67 -24.45
C VAL A 46 32.59 -5.98 -23.43
N GLN A 47 32.59 -6.45 -22.18
CA GLN A 47 33.68 -6.16 -21.27
C GLN A 47 34.89 -7.03 -21.68
N THR A 48 35.85 -6.42 -22.37
CA THR A 48 37.14 -7.07 -22.63
C THR A 48 37.99 -7.01 -21.35
N ASN A 49 37.94 -8.05 -20.52
CA ASN A 49 39.04 -8.32 -19.59
C ASN A 49 40.08 -9.15 -20.35
N THR A 50 41.18 -8.51 -20.75
CA THR A 50 42.35 -9.15 -21.32
C THR A 50 43.00 -10.04 -20.26
N VAL A 51 42.73 -11.34 -20.30
CA VAL A 51 43.53 -12.35 -19.60
C VAL A 51 44.47 -12.98 -20.63
N ALA A 52 45.76 -12.69 -20.53
CA ALA A 52 46.78 -13.38 -21.30
C ALA A 52 46.98 -14.79 -20.73
N LEU A 53 46.88 -15.82 -21.58
CA LEU A 53 47.22 -17.21 -21.23
C LEU A 53 48.31 -17.72 -22.19
N PRO A 54 49.33 -18.46 -21.69
CA PRO A 54 50.41 -18.98 -22.51
C PRO A 54 49.97 -20.22 -23.31
N ALA A 55 50.70 -20.48 -24.39
CA ALA A 55 50.39 -21.48 -25.41
C ALA A 55 50.31 -22.92 -24.85
N GLY A 56 49.13 -23.52 -24.97
CA GLY A 56 48.88 -24.93 -24.68
C GLY A 56 47.43 -25.29 -25.00
N ARG A 57 47.23 -26.26 -25.89
CA ARG A 57 45.93 -26.69 -26.42
C ARG A 57 44.94 -27.09 -25.32
N GLU A 58 43.78 -26.44 -25.25
CA GLU A 58 42.47 -27.05 -24.94
C GLU A 58 41.35 -26.15 -25.51
N THR A 59 40.44 -26.72 -26.31
CA THR A 59 39.26 -26.01 -26.82
C THR A 59 38.21 -25.88 -25.72
N GLY A 60 38.34 -24.86 -24.87
CA GLY A 60 37.32 -24.51 -23.88
C GLY A 60 36.09 -23.87 -24.54
N ARG A 61 34.93 -24.53 -24.48
CA ARG A 61 33.65 -23.89 -24.79
C ARG A 61 33.33 -22.87 -23.68
N LEU A 62 33.40 -21.58 -24.01
CA LEU A 62 32.82 -20.52 -23.20
C LEU A 62 31.30 -20.68 -23.19
N PHE A 63 30.73 -21.10 -22.06
CA PHE A 63 29.30 -21.01 -21.82
C PHE A 63 28.95 -19.57 -21.49
N PHE A 64 28.47 -18.81 -22.48
CA PHE A 64 27.82 -17.53 -22.22
C PHE A 64 26.41 -17.80 -21.68
N SER A 65 26.23 -17.61 -20.38
CA SER A 65 24.88 -17.52 -19.80
C SER A 65 24.30 -16.16 -20.18
N ILE A 66 23.59 -16.12 -21.30
CA ILE A 66 22.70 -15.01 -21.62
C ILE A 66 21.50 -15.18 -20.69
N LYS A 67 21.52 -14.52 -19.52
CA LYS A 67 20.30 -14.35 -18.76
C LYS A 67 19.37 -13.48 -19.62
N PRO A 68 18.20 -13.98 -20.05
CA PRO A 68 17.21 -13.10 -20.64
C PRO A 68 16.84 -12.09 -19.55
N THR A 69 17.27 -10.85 -19.69
CA THR A 69 16.73 -9.75 -18.90
C THR A 69 15.31 -9.56 -19.37
N ASP A 70 14.37 -10.22 -18.69
CA ASP A 70 12.96 -9.91 -18.83
C ASP A 70 12.78 -8.42 -18.48
N THR A 71 12.56 -7.59 -19.48
CA THR A 71 12.40 -6.14 -19.34
C THR A 71 11.12 -5.75 -18.59
N THR A 72 10.29 -6.72 -18.19
CA THR A 72 9.13 -6.52 -17.33
C THR A 72 9.41 -6.83 -15.85
N ALA A 73 10.53 -7.48 -15.54
CA ALA A 73 10.91 -7.82 -14.17
C ALA A 73 11.66 -6.65 -13.51
N MET A 74 10.95 -5.87 -12.69
CA MET A 74 11.55 -4.85 -11.83
C MET A 74 11.93 -5.48 -10.48
N ASP A 75 13.22 -5.42 -10.13
CA ASP A 75 13.69 -5.82 -8.81
C ASP A 75 13.51 -4.66 -7.82
N LEU A 76 12.79 -4.91 -6.72
CA LEU A 76 12.48 -3.93 -5.68
C LEU A 76 13.20 -4.23 -4.35
N SER A 77 14.12 -5.22 -4.33
CA SER A 77 14.76 -5.74 -3.12
C SER A 77 15.50 -4.65 -2.31
N ASP A 78 16.05 -3.65 -2.99
CA ASP A 78 16.84 -2.57 -2.39
C ASP A 78 16.02 -1.36 -1.91
N MET A 79 14.69 -1.38 -2.07
CA MET A 79 13.82 -0.27 -1.62
C MET A 79 13.61 -0.23 -0.09
N ARG A 80 14.13 -1.22 0.65
CA ARG A 80 13.92 -1.31 2.10
C ARG A 80 14.66 -0.18 2.83
N LYS A 81 13.90 0.61 3.58
CA LYS A 81 14.44 1.61 4.50
C LYS A 81 15.00 0.94 5.77
N LYS A 82 15.98 1.60 6.39
CA LYS A 82 16.43 1.25 7.74
C LYS A 82 15.37 1.73 8.75
N TYR A 83 15.15 0.93 9.80
CA TYR A 83 14.19 1.20 10.87
C TYR A 83 14.93 1.55 12.16
N LYS A 84 14.28 1.38 13.31
CA LYS A 84 14.90 1.44 14.63
C LYS A 84 15.92 0.30 14.83
N GLY A 85 16.85 0.46 15.76
CA GLY A 85 17.85 -0.56 16.12
C GLY A 85 17.49 -1.27 17.43
N ASP A 86 18.26 -2.29 17.82
CA ASP A 86 17.99 -3.12 19.02
C ASP A 86 17.93 -2.34 20.34
N GLY A 87 18.49 -1.12 20.41
CA GLY A 87 18.36 -0.25 21.58
C GLY A 87 16.98 0.42 21.73
N GLU A 88 16.09 0.25 20.75
CA GLU A 88 14.73 0.82 20.71
C GLU A 88 13.67 -0.26 20.44
N CYS A 89 13.90 -1.49 20.93
CA CYS A 89 12.92 -2.58 20.92
C CYS A 89 11.62 -2.16 21.60
N PHE A 90 10.48 -2.57 21.03
CA PHE A 90 9.16 -2.42 21.64
C PHE A 90 8.83 -3.65 22.48
N GLU A 91 9.12 -3.53 23.77
CA GLU A 91 8.97 -4.59 24.77
C GLU A 91 7.67 -4.45 25.58
N GLU A 92 7.29 -5.51 26.28
CA GLU A 92 6.06 -5.61 27.06
C GLU A 92 6.00 -4.56 28.19
N ASP A 93 7.15 -4.19 28.76
CA ASP A 93 7.27 -3.14 29.78
C ASP A 93 7.14 -1.72 29.21
N GLN A 94 7.21 -1.57 27.89
CA GLN A 94 6.98 -0.30 27.18
C GLN A 94 5.52 -0.12 26.73
N LEU A 95 4.65 -1.08 27.01
CA LEU A 95 3.21 -0.87 26.88
C LEU A 95 2.78 0.22 27.87
N VAL A 96 2.17 1.29 27.35
CA VAL A 96 1.63 2.38 28.16
C VAL A 96 0.36 1.91 28.89
N SER A 97 -0.32 0.89 28.37
CA SER A 97 -1.45 0.26 29.04
C SER A 97 -1.60 -1.21 28.63
N LEU A 98 -2.14 -2.01 29.54
CA LEU A 98 -2.57 -3.39 29.28
C LEU A 98 -4.03 -3.47 28.79
N ASP A 99 -4.69 -2.32 28.61
CA ASP A 99 -5.89 -2.17 27.77
C ASP A 99 -5.45 -1.81 26.34
N PRO A 100 -5.66 -2.71 25.35
CA PRO A 100 -5.17 -2.47 23.99
C PRO A 100 -5.85 -1.28 23.31
N ILE A 101 -7.03 -0.85 23.75
CA ILE A 101 -7.70 0.33 23.19
C ILE A 101 -6.98 1.60 23.66
N LYS A 102 -6.53 1.63 24.91
CA LYS A 102 -5.69 2.73 25.44
C LYS A 102 -4.30 2.72 24.79
N GLN A 103 -3.70 1.55 24.60
CA GLN A 103 -2.43 1.43 23.88
C GLN A 103 -2.55 1.94 22.43
N PHE A 104 -3.63 1.60 21.73
CA PHE A 104 -3.93 2.17 20.42
C PHE A 104 -4.06 3.68 20.49
N GLY A 105 -4.78 4.22 21.48
CA GLY A 105 -4.92 5.66 21.69
C GLY A 105 -3.57 6.37 21.83
N ASN A 106 -2.63 5.78 22.56
CA ASN A 106 -1.28 6.33 22.70
C ASN A 106 -0.52 6.37 21.36
N TRP A 107 -0.47 5.25 20.63
CA TRP A 107 0.18 5.23 19.31
C TRP A 107 -0.51 6.12 18.27
N PHE A 108 -1.83 6.22 18.34
CA PHE A 108 -2.60 7.10 17.48
C PHE A 108 -2.28 8.58 17.74
N ASP A 109 -2.17 8.98 19.01
CA ASP A 109 -1.75 10.34 19.39
C ASP A 109 -0.33 10.66 18.87
N GLU A 110 0.62 9.74 19.03
CA GLU A 110 1.97 9.86 18.44
C GLU A 110 1.91 10.01 16.91
N ALA A 111 1.06 9.23 16.23
CA ALA A 111 0.87 9.33 14.79
C ALA A 111 0.26 10.68 14.36
N THR A 112 -0.68 11.23 15.12
CA THR A 112 -1.27 12.55 14.82
C THR A 112 -0.30 13.71 15.01
N LYS A 113 0.69 13.55 15.89
CA LYS A 113 1.74 14.55 16.16
C LYS A 113 2.90 14.46 15.17
N CYS A 114 2.99 13.39 14.38
CA CYS A 114 4.04 13.21 13.39
C CYS A 114 3.76 14.07 12.15
N PRO A 115 4.64 15.02 11.78
CA PRO A 115 4.41 15.92 10.65
C PRO A 115 4.40 15.22 9.29
N ASP A 116 5.03 14.05 9.18
CA ASP A 116 5.13 13.27 7.94
C ASP A 116 3.92 12.35 7.71
N ILE A 117 2.97 12.31 8.64
CA ILE A 117 1.74 11.52 8.53
C ILE A 117 0.58 12.45 8.17
N GLY A 118 0.09 12.34 6.93
CA GLY A 118 -1.02 13.18 6.45
C GLY A 118 -2.37 12.87 7.10
N GLU A 119 -2.78 11.59 7.12
CA GLU A 119 -4.05 11.15 7.70
C GLU A 119 -3.80 9.98 8.66
N ALA A 120 -3.50 10.27 9.93
CA ALA A 120 -3.22 9.23 10.94
C ALA A 120 -4.40 8.25 11.14
N ASN A 121 -5.63 8.69 10.86
CA ASN A 121 -6.84 7.88 10.93
C ASN A 121 -7.16 7.12 9.64
N ALA A 122 -6.33 7.23 8.60
CA ALA A 122 -6.46 6.37 7.42
C ALA A 122 -6.15 4.92 7.79
N MET A 123 -7.05 4.03 7.41
CA MET A 123 -6.94 2.61 7.66
C MET A 123 -7.39 1.80 6.45
N CYS A 124 -6.72 0.68 6.21
CA CYS A 124 -7.22 -0.34 5.29
C CYS A 124 -8.29 -1.17 5.99
N VAL A 125 -9.45 -1.33 5.37
CA VAL A 125 -10.55 -2.17 5.86
C VAL A 125 -10.70 -3.35 4.94
N SER A 126 -10.46 -4.55 5.47
CA SER A 126 -10.61 -5.83 4.78
C SER A 126 -11.90 -6.51 5.22
N THR A 127 -12.68 -6.95 4.24
CA THR A 127 -13.94 -7.69 4.39
C THR A 127 -13.92 -8.87 3.42
N CYS A 128 -14.83 -9.84 3.56
CA CYS A 128 -14.95 -10.94 2.61
C CYS A 128 -16.39 -11.41 2.45
N THR A 129 -16.68 -12.03 1.31
CA THR A 129 -17.95 -12.73 1.11
C THR A 129 -18.03 -13.97 2.00
N LYS A 130 -19.22 -14.55 2.16
CA LYS A 130 -19.41 -15.80 2.93
C LYS A 130 -18.60 -16.98 2.40
N GLU A 131 -18.29 -16.96 1.09
CA GLU A 131 -17.49 -17.97 0.41
C GLU A 131 -15.97 -17.75 0.60
N GLY A 132 -15.58 -16.69 1.32
CA GLY A 132 -14.18 -16.41 1.65
C GLY A 132 -13.42 -15.61 0.59
N PHE A 133 -14.10 -14.90 -0.31
CA PHE A 133 -13.43 -14.00 -1.27
C PHE A 133 -13.14 -12.64 -0.63
N PRO A 134 -11.88 -12.28 -0.36
CA PRO A 134 -11.56 -11.04 0.35
C PRO A 134 -11.62 -9.82 -0.57
N SER A 135 -11.87 -8.66 0.04
CA SER A 135 -11.71 -7.36 -0.59
C SER A 135 -11.25 -6.32 0.43
N ALA A 136 -10.44 -5.38 -0.01
CA ALA A 136 -9.82 -4.38 0.85
C ALA A 136 -9.88 -2.98 0.21
N ARG A 137 -9.93 -1.94 1.03
CA ARG A 137 -9.92 -0.52 0.60
C ARG A 137 -9.55 0.39 1.76
N MET A 138 -9.06 1.59 1.46
CA MET A 138 -8.82 2.63 2.46
C MET A 138 -10.14 3.28 2.91
N LEU A 139 -10.26 3.54 4.21
CA LEU A 139 -11.29 4.36 4.85
C LEU A 139 -10.65 5.19 5.95
N LEU A 140 -11.43 6.12 6.50
CA LEU A 140 -11.02 6.93 7.66
C LEU A 140 -11.74 6.44 8.90
N LEU A 141 -10.99 6.19 9.98
CA LEU A 141 -11.54 6.01 11.31
C LEU A 141 -12.18 7.31 11.78
N LYS A 142 -13.41 7.23 12.31
CA LYS A 142 -14.22 8.38 12.75
C LYS A 142 -14.51 8.40 14.25
N GLY A 143 -13.93 7.46 14.97
CA GLY A 143 -13.95 7.41 16.43
C GLY A 143 -13.60 6.02 16.92
N PHE A 144 -13.07 5.94 18.13
CA PHE A 144 -12.86 4.68 18.82
C PHE A 144 -13.15 4.88 20.31
N SER A 145 -13.59 3.81 20.96
CA SER A 145 -13.83 3.74 22.41
C SER A 145 -13.76 2.28 22.84
N ASN A 146 -14.07 2.00 24.12
CA ASN A 146 -14.17 0.63 24.63
C ASN A 146 -15.21 -0.23 23.88
N GLU A 147 -16.13 0.40 23.14
CA GLU A 147 -17.11 -0.29 22.29
C GLU A 147 -16.52 -0.78 20.97
N GLY A 148 -15.43 -0.16 20.49
CA GLY A 148 -14.78 -0.51 19.24
C GLY A 148 -14.46 0.66 18.33
N PHE A 149 -14.23 0.36 17.05
CA PHE A 149 -13.69 1.28 16.04
C PHE A 149 -14.76 1.64 15.00
N ARG A 150 -15.12 2.92 14.91
CA ARG A 150 -16.23 3.41 14.08
C ARG A 150 -15.76 3.98 12.75
N PHE A 151 -16.45 3.60 11.68
CA PHE A 151 -16.30 4.20 10.35
C PHE A 151 -17.66 4.29 9.65
N PHE A 152 -17.76 5.13 8.62
CA PHE A 152 -19.00 5.40 7.91
C PHE A 152 -18.87 5.06 6.42
N THR A 153 -19.94 4.54 5.84
CA THR A 153 -19.97 4.09 4.45
C THR A 153 -21.39 4.09 3.90
N ASN A 154 -21.51 3.78 2.62
CA ASN A 154 -22.76 3.36 2.01
C ASN A 154 -22.93 1.84 2.22
N TYR A 155 -24.06 1.42 2.80
CA TYR A 155 -24.45 0.02 3.07
C TYR A 155 -24.67 -0.80 1.81
N GLU A 156 -25.04 -0.17 0.69
CA GLU A 156 -25.17 -0.82 -0.61
C GLU A 156 -23.83 -1.01 -1.33
N SER A 157 -22.73 -0.42 -0.84
CA SER A 157 -21.41 -0.62 -1.45
C SER A 157 -20.94 -2.08 -1.36
N ARG A 158 -19.92 -2.47 -2.11
CA ARG A 158 -19.34 -3.83 -2.03
C ARG A 158 -19.04 -4.25 -0.59
N LYS A 159 -18.39 -3.37 0.19
CA LYS A 159 -18.05 -3.64 1.59
C LYS A 159 -19.29 -3.74 2.49
N GLY A 160 -20.29 -2.90 2.25
CA GLY A 160 -21.52 -2.90 3.03
C GLY A 160 -22.26 -4.23 2.84
N ARG A 161 -22.43 -4.67 1.59
CA ARG A 161 -23.01 -5.98 1.26
C ARG A 161 -22.23 -7.14 1.87
N GLU A 162 -20.90 -7.10 1.81
CA GLU A 162 -20.04 -8.11 2.45
C GLU A 162 -20.30 -8.14 3.97
N LEU A 163 -20.29 -6.98 4.65
CA LEU A 163 -20.51 -6.86 6.10
C LEU A 163 -21.92 -7.28 6.56
N GLU A 164 -22.96 -7.00 5.76
CA GLU A 164 -24.32 -7.49 6.06
C GLU A 164 -24.42 -9.00 5.99
N SER A 165 -23.70 -9.61 5.05
CA SER A 165 -23.70 -11.06 4.87
C SER A 165 -22.76 -11.77 5.84
N ASN A 166 -21.62 -11.17 6.15
CA ASN A 166 -20.52 -11.74 6.90
C ASN A 166 -19.94 -10.65 7.82
N PRO A 167 -20.45 -10.50 9.05
CA PRO A 167 -20.21 -9.35 9.92
C PRO A 167 -18.86 -9.44 10.64
N PHE A 168 -17.78 -9.59 9.87
CA PHE A 168 -16.41 -9.62 10.35
C PHE A 168 -15.53 -8.73 9.49
N ALA A 169 -14.58 -8.05 10.14
CA ALA A 169 -13.61 -7.20 9.44
C ALA A 169 -12.24 -7.24 10.10
N CYS A 170 -11.23 -6.91 9.29
CA CYS A 170 -9.89 -6.60 9.74
C CYS A 170 -9.55 -5.15 9.35
N LEU A 171 -9.00 -4.39 10.30
CA LEU A 171 -8.50 -3.03 10.11
C LEU A 171 -6.98 -3.05 10.18
N VAL A 172 -6.32 -2.30 9.29
CA VAL A 172 -4.87 -2.10 9.34
C VAL A 172 -4.54 -0.61 9.29
N PHE A 173 -3.85 -0.13 10.30
CA PHE A 173 -3.19 1.16 10.32
C PHE A 173 -1.71 0.95 10.01
N TYR A 174 -1.16 1.76 9.12
CA TYR A 174 0.26 1.71 8.79
C TYR A 174 0.83 3.14 8.79
N TRP A 175 1.64 3.43 9.80
CA TRP A 175 2.29 4.72 9.98
C TRP A 175 3.75 4.57 9.58
N GLU A 176 4.00 4.69 8.29
CA GLU A 176 5.33 4.48 7.69
C GLU A 176 6.44 5.31 8.35
N PRO A 177 6.26 6.62 8.65
CA PRO A 177 7.32 7.40 9.30
C PRO A 177 7.70 6.90 10.70
N LEU A 178 6.77 6.23 11.39
CA LEU A 178 7.00 5.65 12.72
C LEU A 178 7.44 4.18 12.66
N ASN A 179 7.40 3.57 11.48
CA ASN A 179 7.60 2.14 11.27
C ASN A 179 6.67 1.31 12.17
N ARG A 180 5.41 1.71 12.25
CA ARG A 180 4.40 1.06 13.10
C ARG A 180 3.21 0.57 12.29
N GLN A 181 2.68 -0.55 12.72
CA GLN A 181 1.42 -1.09 12.23
C GLN A 181 0.54 -1.49 13.40
N VAL A 182 -0.76 -1.25 13.25
CA VAL A 182 -1.78 -1.83 14.15
C VAL A 182 -2.75 -2.64 13.31
N ARG A 183 -2.99 -3.90 13.70
CA ARG A 183 -4.05 -4.74 13.13
C ARG A 183 -5.15 -4.92 14.15
N ILE A 184 -6.41 -4.80 13.72
CA ILE A 184 -7.58 -5.02 14.58
C ILE A 184 -8.52 -5.98 13.87
N GLU A 185 -8.92 -7.06 14.53
CA GLU A 185 -9.85 -8.06 14.01
C GLU A 185 -11.06 -8.15 14.93
N GLY A 186 -12.25 -8.23 14.35
CA GLY A 186 -13.47 -8.20 15.16
C GLY A 186 -14.76 -8.43 14.39
N SER A 187 -15.83 -8.61 15.15
CA SER A 187 -17.19 -8.58 14.62
C SER A 187 -17.62 -7.15 14.31
N VAL A 188 -18.55 -7.00 13.37
CA VAL A 188 -19.03 -5.71 12.91
C VAL A 188 -20.52 -5.58 13.15
N GLU A 189 -20.92 -4.43 13.67
CA GLU A 189 -22.33 -4.07 13.87
C GLU A 189 -22.62 -2.71 13.24
N ARG A 190 -23.85 -2.51 12.75
CA ARG A 190 -24.33 -1.17 12.41
C ARG A 190 -24.46 -0.36 13.68
N ILE A 191 -24.07 0.91 13.63
CA ILE A 191 -24.35 1.83 14.74
C ILE A 191 -25.84 2.25 14.69
N PRO A 192 -26.41 2.76 15.80
CA PRO A 192 -27.78 3.26 15.81
C PRO A 192 -28.02 4.31 14.72
N TYR A 193 -29.23 4.29 14.14
CA TYR A 193 -29.63 5.23 13.07
C TYR A 193 -29.40 6.68 13.49
N GLN A 194 -29.81 7.05 14.71
CA GLN A 194 -29.62 8.41 15.22
C GLN A 194 -28.15 8.82 15.26
N SER A 195 -27.25 7.93 15.70
CA SER A 195 -25.81 8.19 15.70
C SER A 195 -25.25 8.37 14.28
N SER A 196 -25.85 7.69 13.28
CA SER A 196 -25.52 7.91 11.87
C SER A 196 -26.00 9.28 11.39
N CYS A 197 -27.23 9.67 11.73
CA CYS A 197 -27.77 11.00 11.40
C CYS A 197 -26.92 12.11 12.01
N ASP A 198 -26.66 12.06 13.32
CA ASP A 198 -25.91 13.09 14.02
C ASP A 198 -24.53 13.31 13.37
N TYR A 199 -23.83 12.20 13.06
CA TYR A 199 -22.57 12.29 12.35
C TYR A 199 -22.73 12.78 10.90
N PHE A 200 -23.75 12.34 10.15
CA PHE A 200 -24.02 12.83 8.79
C PHE A 200 -24.16 14.35 8.76
N HIS A 201 -25.00 14.90 9.64
CA HIS A 201 -25.30 16.33 9.71
C HIS A 201 -24.13 17.16 10.26
N SER A 202 -23.21 16.55 11.02
CA SER A 202 -21.95 17.21 11.44
C SER A 202 -20.94 17.44 10.30
N ARG A 203 -21.07 16.72 9.18
CA ARG A 203 -20.12 16.81 8.05
C ARG A 203 -20.36 18.09 7.24
N PRO A 204 -19.34 18.60 6.52
CA PRO A 204 -19.54 19.68 5.57
C PRO A 204 -20.65 19.37 4.57
N LYS A 205 -21.44 20.37 4.19
CA LYS A 205 -22.60 20.19 3.28
C LYS A 205 -22.22 19.51 1.95
N SER A 206 -21.05 19.83 1.40
CA SER A 206 -20.50 19.17 0.21
C SER A 206 -20.27 17.65 0.41
N SER A 207 -19.84 17.25 1.61
CA SER A 207 -19.67 15.84 1.98
C SER A 207 -21.01 15.11 2.17
N GLN A 208 -22.03 15.80 2.67
CA GLN A 208 -23.39 15.28 2.74
C GLN A 208 -23.94 15.05 1.33
N ILE A 209 -23.86 16.07 0.47
CA ILE A 209 -24.30 16.00 -0.94
C ILE A 209 -23.56 14.88 -1.68
N GLY A 210 -22.23 14.80 -1.57
CA GLY A 210 -21.45 13.74 -2.22
C GLY A 210 -21.88 12.32 -1.83
N ALA A 211 -22.37 12.12 -0.61
CA ALA A 211 -22.93 10.83 -0.18
C ALA A 211 -24.30 10.52 -0.81
N VAL A 212 -25.08 11.54 -1.17
CA VAL A 212 -26.36 11.41 -1.90
C VAL A 212 -26.12 11.20 -3.40
N VAL A 213 -25.15 11.91 -3.99
CA VAL A 213 -24.81 11.81 -5.42
C VAL A 213 -24.36 10.40 -5.79
N SER A 214 -23.58 9.77 -4.92
CA SER A 214 -22.90 8.51 -5.23
C SER A 214 -23.59 7.31 -4.57
N ARG A 215 -24.32 6.53 -5.38
CA ARG A 215 -24.57 5.12 -5.04
C ARG A 215 -23.24 4.36 -5.12
N GLN A 216 -22.52 4.33 -4.00
CA GLN A 216 -21.13 3.92 -3.97
C GLN A 216 -20.96 2.49 -4.53
N SER A 217 -20.00 2.31 -5.44
CA SER A 217 -19.70 1.03 -6.10
C SER A 217 -20.72 0.55 -7.14
N THR A 218 -21.60 1.42 -7.67
CA THR A 218 -22.39 1.14 -8.87
C THR A 218 -21.69 1.66 -10.13
N ILE A 219 -22.00 1.06 -11.28
CA ILE A 219 -21.50 1.52 -12.59
C ILE A 219 -22.12 2.88 -12.92
N VAL A 220 -21.31 3.80 -13.42
CA VAL A 220 -21.72 5.11 -13.95
C VAL A 220 -21.10 5.30 -15.35
N PRO A 221 -21.73 6.07 -16.25
CA PRO A 221 -21.23 6.20 -17.62
C PRO A 221 -19.87 6.91 -17.69
N ASP A 222 -19.70 7.98 -16.92
CA ASP A 222 -18.48 8.78 -16.91
C ASP A 222 -18.41 9.70 -15.67
N ARG A 223 -17.35 10.52 -15.63
CA ARG A 223 -17.12 11.51 -14.56
C ARG A 223 -18.09 12.70 -14.63
N GLU A 224 -18.56 13.08 -15.81
CA GLU A 224 -19.43 14.24 -15.97
C GLU A 224 -20.83 13.96 -15.42
N TYR A 225 -21.31 12.72 -15.54
CA TYR A 225 -22.51 12.25 -14.85
C TYR A 225 -22.50 12.56 -13.34
N LEU A 226 -21.39 12.28 -12.66
CA LEU A 226 -21.26 12.57 -11.23
C LEU A 226 -21.24 14.09 -10.94
N ARG A 227 -20.56 14.87 -11.79
CA ARG A 227 -20.49 16.33 -11.64
C ARG A 227 -21.85 16.98 -11.84
N GLN A 228 -22.59 16.53 -12.84
CA GLN A 228 -23.93 17.05 -13.14
C GLN A 228 -24.89 16.77 -11.98
N ASN A 229 -24.96 15.52 -11.51
CA ASN A 229 -25.78 15.16 -10.36
C ASN A 229 -25.38 15.94 -9.09
N ASN A 230 -24.08 16.18 -8.88
CA ASN A 230 -23.61 17.00 -7.76
C ASN A 230 -24.10 18.45 -7.85
N ARG A 231 -23.97 19.10 -9.01
CA ARG A 231 -24.48 20.47 -9.23
C ARG A 231 -25.99 20.56 -9.01
N GLU A 232 -26.75 19.59 -9.50
CA GLU A 232 -28.21 19.53 -9.31
C GLU A 232 -28.60 19.42 -7.84
N LEU A 233 -27.88 18.60 -7.07
CA LEU A 233 -28.13 18.45 -5.64
C LEU A 233 -27.62 19.65 -4.80
N GLU A 234 -26.54 20.29 -5.21
CA GLU A 234 -26.07 21.55 -4.62
C GLU A 234 -27.13 22.65 -4.74
N GLU A 235 -27.73 22.81 -5.92
CA GLU A 235 -28.81 23.79 -6.12
C GLU A 235 -30.08 23.37 -5.36
N LYS A 236 -30.48 22.10 -5.45
CA LYS A 236 -31.66 21.57 -4.75
C LYS A 236 -31.59 21.80 -3.24
N TYR A 237 -30.42 21.63 -2.64
CA TYR A 237 -30.22 21.72 -1.20
C TYR A 237 -29.56 23.03 -0.75
N LYS A 238 -29.36 24.03 -1.61
CA LYS A 238 -28.65 25.28 -1.28
C LYS A 238 -29.03 25.88 0.07
N ASP A 239 -30.33 26.06 0.31
CA ASP A 239 -30.89 26.62 1.55
C ASP A 239 -31.71 25.59 2.35
N LYS A 240 -31.52 24.30 2.07
CA LYS A 240 -32.20 23.19 2.74
C LYS A 240 -31.21 22.28 3.42
N GLU A 241 -31.71 21.53 4.39
CA GLU A 241 -30.99 20.42 4.97
C GLU A 241 -30.95 19.24 3.98
N VAL A 242 -29.80 18.57 3.92
CA VAL A 242 -29.64 17.35 3.12
C VAL A 242 -30.11 16.18 3.98
N PRO A 243 -31.16 15.43 3.59
CA PRO A 243 -31.54 14.24 4.35
C PRO A 243 -30.46 13.17 4.22
N MET A 244 -30.17 12.46 5.32
CA MET A 244 -29.30 11.29 5.29
C MET A 244 -30.00 10.17 4.49
N PRO A 245 -29.36 9.61 3.45
CA PRO A 245 -29.94 8.48 2.71
C PRO A 245 -30.03 7.22 3.57
N ASP A 246 -31.08 6.41 3.38
CA ASP A 246 -31.28 5.15 4.13
C ASP A 246 -30.16 4.11 3.91
N TYR A 247 -29.47 4.20 2.78
CA TYR A 247 -28.32 3.37 2.43
C TYR A 247 -27.00 3.91 2.98
N TRP A 248 -26.99 4.95 3.82
CA TRP A 248 -25.79 5.52 4.40
C TRP A 248 -25.79 5.40 5.93
N GLY A 249 -24.65 5.08 6.51
CA GLY A 249 -24.47 5.14 7.95
C GLY A 249 -23.16 4.54 8.43
N GLY A 250 -23.10 4.26 9.73
CA GLY A 250 -21.89 3.81 10.40
C GLY A 250 -21.87 2.33 10.74
N TYR A 251 -20.66 1.77 10.76
CA TYR A 251 -20.36 0.49 11.39
C TYR A 251 -19.40 0.71 12.56
N ILE A 252 -19.46 -0.21 13.53
CA ILE A 252 -18.48 -0.34 14.60
C ILE A 252 -17.85 -1.73 14.55
N VAL A 253 -16.51 -1.80 14.55
CA VAL A 253 -15.76 -3.04 14.70
C VAL A 253 -15.50 -3.28 16.18
N LYS A 254 -16.09 -4.33 16.74
CA LYS A 254 -15.86 -4.78 18.11
C LYS A 254 -14.59 -5.64 18.17
N PRO A 255 -13.48 -5.14 18.74
CA PRO A 255 -12.20 -5.81 18.65
C PRO A 255 -12.20 -7.12 19.46
N GLN A 256 -11.69 -8.17 18.83
CA GLN A 256 -11.39 -9.47 19.43
C GLN A 256 -9.89 -9.75 19.44
N VAL A 257 -9.15 -9.18 18.47
CA VAL A 257 -7.69 -9.23 18.41
C VAL A 257 -7.18 -7.83 18.06
N ILE A 258 -6.12 -7.38 18.74
CA ILE A 258 -5.38 -6.17 18.39
C ILE A 258 -3.87 -6.51 18.41
N GLU A 259 -3.19 -6.34 17.28
CA GLU A 259 -1.74 -6.52 17.18
C GLU A 259 -1.04 -5.17 17.03
N PHE A 260 -0.01 -4.97 17.84
CA PHE A 260 0.94 -3.87 17.74
C PHE A 260 2.24 -4.38 17.16
N TRP A 261 2.60 -3.85 15.99
CA TRP A 261 3.83 -4.17 15.28
C TRP A 261 4.75 -2.96 15.24
N GLN A 262 6.02 -3.15 15.62
CA GLN A 262 7.08 -2.14 15.52
C GLN A 262 8.23 -2.68 14.66
N GLY A 263 8.57 -1.91 13.63
CA GLY A 263 9.65 -2.23 12.71
C GLY A 263 11.03 -2.09 13.35
N GLN A 264 11.90 -3.06 13.06
CA GLN A 264 13.27 -3.18 13.56
C GLN A 264 14.23 -3.46 12.40
N THR A 265 15.41 -2.86 12.42
CA THR A 265 16.39 -2.90 11.32
C THR A 265 16.92 -4.30 11.08
N ASN A 266 17.13 -5.07 12.14
CA ASN A 266 17.63 -6.45 12.09
C ASN A 266 16.58 -7.50 11.66
N ARG A 267 15.35 -7.08 11.35
CA ARG A 267 14.20 -7.92 10.96
C ARG A 267 13.54 -8.70 12.10
N LEU A 268 14.02 -8.55 13.33
CA LEU A 268 13.38 -9.08 14.52
C LEU A 268 12.26 -8.12 14.96
N HIS A 269 11.19 -8.07 14.17
CA HIS A 269 10.08 -7.14 14.42
C HIS A 269 9.36 -7.47 15.72
N ASP A 270 9.03 -6.44 16.49
CA ASP A 270 8.27 -6.59 17.72
C ASP A 270 6.80 -6.74 17.40
N ARG A 271 6.17 -7.77 17.95
CA ARG A 271 4.77 -8.10 17.73
C ARG A 271 4.11 -8.49 19.03
N ILE A 272 3.39 -7.54 19.63
CA ILE A 272 2.59 -7.78 20.83
C ILE A 272 1.13 -7.86 20.41
N VAL A 273 0.51 -9.01 20.67
CA VAL A 273 -0.87 -9.29 20.28
C VAL A 273 -1.73 -9.39 21.53
N PHE A 274 -2.81 -8.61 21.55
CA PHE A 274 -3.89 -8.74 22.51
C PHE A 274 -5.02 -9.55 21.90
N LYS A 275 -5.55 -10.53 22.63
CA LYS A 275 -6.71 -11.34 22.27
C LYS A 275 -7.73 -11.32 23.40
N LYS A 276 -9.00 -11.13 23.06
CA LYS A 276 -10.10 -11.23 24.01
C LYS A 276 -10.47 -12.70 24.18
N LEU A 277 -10.47 -13.18 25.42
CA LEU A 277 -10.88 -14.55 25.72
C LEU A 277 -12.39 -14.70 25.56
N LYS A 278 -12.83 -15.86 25.06
CA LYS A 278 -14.25 -16.22 25.07
C LYS A 278 -14.70 -16.58 26.49
N ASP A 279 -15.98 -16.46 26.78
CA ASP A 279 -16.54 -16.88 28.07
C ASP A 279 -16.21 -18.36 28.34
N GLY A 280 -15.54 -18.62 29.47
CA GLY A 280 -15.08 -19.95 29.87
C GLY A 280 -13.72 -20.38 29.27
N GLU A 281 -13.10 -19.58 28.40
CA GLU A 281 -11.73 -19.80 27.93
C GLU A 281 -10.75 -19.34 29.02
N VAL A 282 -9.88 -20.24 29.48
CA VAL A 282 -8.83 -19.92 30.46
C VAL A 282 -7.50 -19.83 29.73
N SER A 283 -6.76 -18.76 29.96
CA SER A 283 -5.38 -18.64 29.50
C SER A 283 -4.49 -19.55 30.35
N THR A 284 -3.92 -20.58 29.72
CA THR A 284 -3.11 -21.60 30.41
C THR A 284 -1.68 -21.72 29.86
N GLY A 285 -1.28 -20.87 28.91
CA GLY A 285 0.05 -20.90 28.32
C GLY A 285 1.05 -20.05 29.13
N GLU A 286 2.25 -20.57 29.37
CA GLU A 286 3.34 -19.85 30.07
C GLU A 286 3.73 -18.52 29.40
N MET A 287 3.48 -18.40 28.10
CA MET A 287 3.79 -17.21 27.28
C MET A 287 2.59 -16.25 27.12
N MET A 288 1.49 -16.49 27.82
CA MET A 288 0.32 -15.61 27.82
C MET A 288 0.27 -14.80 29.12
N HIS A 289 0.08 -13.49 28.96
CA HIS A 289 0.02 -12.53 30.05
C HIS A 289 -1.39 -11.95 30.16
N GLN A 290 -1.77 -11.54 31.37
CA GLN A 290 -3.09 -10.96 31.63
C GLN A 290 -3.12 -9.48 31.27
N GLY A 291 -4.10 -9.07 30.47
CA GLY A 291 -4.41 -7.68 30.16
C GLY A 291 -5.58 -7.14 31.00
N GLU A 292 -5.92 -5.87 30.80
CA GLU A 292 -7.13 -5.26 31.39
C GLU A 292 -8.39 -5.74 30.67
N GLY A 293 -9.57 -5.68 31.30
CA GLY A 293 -10.86 -5.82 30.59
C GLY A 293 -11.13 -7.17 29.90
N GLY A 294 -10.53 -8.26 30.38
CA GLY A 294 -10.69 -9.61 29.82
C GLY A 294 -9.81 -9.90 28.61
N TRP A 295 -8.82 -9.04 28.35
CA TRP A 295 -7.77 -9.28 27.36
C TRP A 295 -6.66 -10.16 27.93
N VAL A 296 -6.03 -10.94 27.07
CA VAL A 296 -4.71 -11.51 27.29
C VAL A 296 -3.77 -11.03 26.20
N TYR A 297 -2.48 -11.02 26.46
CA TYR A 297 -1.49 -10.66 25.45
C TYR A 297 -0.29 -11.61 25.43
N TYR A 298 0.37 -11.66 24.29
CA TYR A 298 1.54 -12.49 24.04
C TYR A 298 2.36 -11.94 22.88
N ARG A 299 3.63 -12.34 22.83
CA ARG A 299 4.53 -12.00 21.73
C ARG A 299 4.42 -13.00 20.59
N LEU A 300 4.50 -12.52 19.35
CA LEU A 300 4.64 -13.36 18.17
C LEU A 300 6.03 -13.21 17.56
N SER A 301 6.53 -14.29 16.96
CA SER A 301 7.67 -14.20 16.05
C SER A 301 7.34 -13.27 14.88
N PRO A 302 8.30 -12.46 14.39
CA PRO A 302 8.17 -11.74 13.13
C PRO A 302 7.97 -12.67 11.93
#